data_AF-F9Q6H7-F1
#
_entry.id   AF-F9Q6H7-F1
#
_cell.length_a   1.000
_cell.length_b   1.000
_cell.length_c   1.000
_cell.angle_alpha   90.00
_cell.angle_beta   90.00
_cell.angle_gamma   90.00
#
_symmetry.space_group_name_H-M   'P 1'
#
loop_
_entity.id
_entity.type
_entity.pdbx_description
1 polymer ?
#
loop_
_entity_poly.entity_id
_entity_poly.type
_entity_poly.pdbx_seq_one_letter_code
_entity_poly.pdbx_strand_id
1 'polypeptide(L)'
;MHHSYRARWNKFDFAWVINLFGTAVGAGILFLPITAGMGGFWPLVFMAVIVGPMTYFAHRALAYFVLSSKKPGSDITEVVEEHFGKTAGKLITLLYFFAIFPILLIYGNGITNTVNSFIVNQLHFAEPNRAVLSLVLIAALISVMLFNERVMLKITEWLVYPLVLILLGLSIYLIPNWNLAIVQELPTVQGFL
;
A
#
# COMPACT_ATOMS: atom_id res chain seq x y z
N MET A 1 -19.78 18.47 26.25
CA MET A 1 -18.67 17.90 27.05
C MET A 1 -17.53 17.56 26.10
N HIS A 2 -16.47 18.38 26.08
CA HIS A 2 -15.27 18.11 25.28
C HIS A 2 -14.42 17.08 26.03
N HIS A 3 -14.55 15.80 25.69
CA HIS A 3 -13.56 14.81 26.11
C HIS A 3 -12.30 15.02 25.28
N SER A 4 -11.33 15.76 25.84
CA SER A 4 -9.94 15.68 25.39
C SER A 4 -9.41 14.28 25.72
N TYR A 5 -9.65 13.32 24.83
CA TYR A 5 -8.88 12.08 24.81
C TYR A 5 -7.45 12.41 24.35
N ARG A 6 -6.54 12.68 25.28
CA ARG A 6 -5.12 12.40 25.03
C ARG A 6 -4.99 10.87 25.00
N ALA A 7 -5.25 10.28 23.84
CA ALA A 7 -5.06 8.86 23.64
C ALA A 7 -3.58 8.54 23.85
N ARG A 8 -3.27 7.85 24.95
CA ARG A 8 -1.94 7.33 25.20
C ARG A 8 -1.75 6.17 24.23
N TRP A 9 -0.76 6.27 23.35
CA TRP A 9 -0.42 5.22 22.37
C TRP A 9 -0.37 3.87 23.08
N ASN A 10 -1.15 2.93 22.57
CA ASN A 10 -1.20 1.58 23.10
C ASN A 10 -0.63 0.59 22.05
N LYS A 11 -0.49 -0.68 22.44
CA LYS A 11 0.06 -1.72 21.55
C LYS A 11 -0.81 -1.96 20.31
N PHE A 12 -2.12 -1.75 20.43
CA PHE A 12 -3.06 -1.90 19.33
C PHE A 12 -2.86 -0.79 18.28
N ASP A 13 -2.68 0.46 18.69
CA ASP A 13 -2.38 1.57 17.79
C ASP A 13 -1.09 1.31 17.01
N PHE A 14 -0.05 0.80 17.70
CA PHE A 14 1.22 0.46 17.07
C PHE A 14 1.09 -0.68 16.05
N ALA A 15 0.37 -1.75 16.40
CA ALA A 15 0.10 -2.86 15.48
C ALA A 15 -0.67 -2.39 14.23
N TRP A 16 -1.63 -1.49 14.40
CA TRP A 16 -2.36 -0.89 13.28
C TRP A 16 -1.48 -0.03 12.39
N VAL A 17 -0.61 0.80 12.98
CA VAL A 17 0.35 1.62 12.20
C VAL A 17 1.28 0.74 11.37
N ILE A 18 1.80 -0.35 11.95
CA ILE A 18 2.65 -1.29 11.21
C ILE A 18 1.88 -2.01 10.11
N ASN A 19 0.67 -2.49 10.39
CA ASN A 19 -0.16 -3.13 9.38
C ASN A 19 -0.48 -2.17 8.22
N LEU A 20 -0.87 -0.93 8.54
CA LEU A 20 -1.10 0.11 7.53
C LEU A 20 0.16 0.43 6.74
N PHE A 21 1.32 0.53 7.39
CA PHE A 21 2.60 0.69 6.71
C PHE A 21 2.86 -0.45 5.73
N GLY A 22 2.66 -1.70 6.15
CA GLY A 22 2.80 -2.87 5.27
C GLY A 22 1.93 -2.82 4.03
N THR A 23 0.68 -2.37 4.17
CA THR A 23 -0.22 -2.17 3.02
C THR A 23 0.21 -1.03 2.10
N ALA A 24 0.81 0.03 2.65
CA ALA A 24 1.31 1.16 1.88
C ALA A 24 2.62 0.84 1.13
N VAL A 25 3.47 -0.02 1.70
CA VAL A 25 4.75 -0.44 1.11
C VAL A 25 4.52 -1.24 -0.17
N GLY A 26 3.68 -2.29 -0.10
CA GLY A 26 3.21 -3.08 -1.24
C GLY A 26 4.28 -3.48 -2.30
N ALA A 27 3.81 -3.88 -3.49
CA ALA A 27 4.69 -4.09 -4.65
C ALA A 27 5.23 -2.77 -5.22
N GLY A 28 4.57 -1.66 -4.89
CA GLY A 28 4.94 -0.32 -5.33
C GLY A 28 6.36 0.09 -4.90
N ILE A 29 6.82 -0.28 -3.72
CA ILE A 29 8.16 0.14 -3.24
C ILE A 29 9.34 -0.55 -3.93
N LEU A 30 9.16 -1.71 -4.58
CA LEU A 30 10.27 -2.30 -5.32
C LEU A 30 10.49 -1.61 -6.66
N PHE A 31 9.43 -1.09 -7.28
CA PHE A 31 9.51 -0.53 -8.63
C PHE A 31 9.42 1.01 -8.64
N LEU A 32 8.57 1.62 -7.82
CA LEU A 32 8.34 3.07 -7.82
C LEU A 32 9.53 3.89 -7.34
N PRO A 33 10.23 3.57 -6.23
CA PRO A 33 11.42 4.31 -5.82
C PRO A 33 12.58 4.14 -6.81
N ILE A 34 12.67 2.99 -7.48
CA ILE A 34 13.66 2.77 -8.53
C ILE A 34 13.33 3.63 -9.75
N THR A 35 12.10 3.56 -10.26
CA THR A 35 11.67 4.35 -11.42
C THR A 35 11.59 5.85 -11.13
N ALA A 36 11.15 6.25 -9.94
CA ALA A 36 11.16 7.64 -9.50
C ALA A 36 12.57 8.14 -9.21
N GLY A 37 13.46 7.28 -8.71
CA GLY A 37 14.88 7.57 -8.51
C GLY A 37 15.62 7.79 -9.84
N MET A 38 15.19 7.15 -10.93
CA MET A 38 15.70 7.44 -12.28
C MET A 38 15.39 8.88 -12.72
N GLY A 39 14.34 9.51 -12.19
CA GLY A 39 14.04 10.93 -12.41
C GLY A 39 14.98 11.88 -11.67
N GLY A 40 15.88 11.36 -10.83
CA GLY A 40 16.84 12.15 -10.05
C GLY A 40 16.36 12.48 -8.64
N PHE A 41 17.27 13.02 -7.82
CA PHE A 41 17.02 13.27 -6.40
C PHE A 41 15.97 14.36 -6.17
N TRP A 42 16.08 15.50 -6.86
CA TRP A 42 15.21 16.66 -6.63
C TRP A 42 13.74 16.40 -7.01
N PRO A 43 13.40 15.80 -8.16
CA PRO A 43 12.02 15.45 -8.48
C PRO A 43 11.40 14.52 -7.44
N LEU A 44 12.16 13.55 -6.92
CA LEU A 44 11.71 12.67 -5.83
C LEU A 44 11.40 13.45 -4.54
N VAL A 45 12.26 14.39 -4.16
CA VAL A 45 12.04 15.25 -2.98
C VAL A 45 10.80 16.12 -3.17
N PHE A 46 10.63 16.76 -4.32
CA PHE A 46 9.44 17.57 -4.62
C PHE A 46 8.16 16.73 -4.60
N MET A 47 8.18 15.54 -5.21
CA MET A 47 7.06 14.61 -5.16
C MET A 47 6.73 14.23 -3.72
N ALA A 48 7.73 13.89 -2.89
CA ALA A 48 7.51 13.55 -1.48
C ALA A 48 6.89 14.71 -0.68
N VAL A 49 7.39 15.95 -0.89
CA VAL A 49 6.89 17.15 -0.21
C VAL A 49 5.44 17.49 -0.60
N ILE A 50 5.01 17.18 -1.82
CA ILE A 50 3.63 17.44 -2.29
C ILE A 50 2.69 16.29 -1.91
N VAL A 51 3.12 15.04 -2.16
CA VAL A 51 2.32 13.84 -1.92
C VAL A 51 2.09 13.62 -0.43
N GLY A 52 3.06 13.97 0.43
CA GLY A 52 2.93 13.85 1.89
C GLY A 52 1.70 14.59 2.46
N PRO A 53 1.59 15.93 2.31
CA PRO A 53 0.42 16.69 2.72
C PRO A 53 -0.86 16.23 2.03
N MET A 54 -0.82 15.97 0.73
CA MET A 54 -1.99 15.52 -0.03
C MET A 54 -2.58 14.24 0.55
N THR A 55 -1.72 13.23 0.81
CA THR A 55 -2.15 11.96 1.39
C THR A 55 -2.59 12.12 2.84
N TYR A 56 -1.86 12.89 3.65
CA TYR A 56 -2.21 13.12 5.06
C TYR A 56 -3.59 13.77 5.21
N PHE A 57 -3.85 14.88 4.49
CA PHE A 57 -5.12 15.58 4.58
C PHE A 57 -6.28 14.76 4.00
N ALA A 58 -6.06 14.03 2.90
CA ALA A 58 -7.08 13.16 2.31
C ALA A 58 -7.49 12.03 3.27
N HIS A 59 -6.52 11.30 3.85
CA HIS A 59 -6.81 10.23 4.80
C HIS A 59 -7.45 10.76 6.08
N ARG A 60 -7.00 11.93 6.57
CA ARG A 60 -7.60 12.57 7.74
C ARG A 60 -9.05 12.99 7.46
N ALA A 61 -9.33 13.55 6.30
CA ALA A 61 -10.70 13.91 5.90
C ALA A 61 -11.59 12.67 5.78
N LEU A 62 -11.08 11.58 5.17
CA LEU A 62 -11.78 10.31 5.07
C LEU A 62 -12.09 9.72 6.45
N ALA A 63 -11.14 9.75 7.39
CA ALA A 63 -11.35 9.24 8.74
C ALA A 63 -12.46 10.03 9.47
N TYR A 64 -12.46 11.36 9.39
CA TYR A 64 -13.53 12.17 9.97
C TYR A 64 -14.88 11.91 9.29
N PHE A 65 -14.88 11.71 7.98
CA PHE A 65 -16.08 11.41 7.22
C PHE A 65 -16.68 10.06 7.63
N VAL A 66 -15.89 8.99 7.70
CA VAL A 66 -16.37 7.66 8.14
C VAL A 66 -16.91 7.72 9.58
N LEU A 67 -16.22 8.45 10.47
CA LEU A 67 -16.64 8.62 11.86
C LEU A 67 -17.85 9.54 12.04
N SER A 68 -18.30 10.26 11.01
CA SER A 68 -19.50 11.11 11.11
C SER A 68 -20.81 10.34 10.92
N SER A 69 -20.75 9.06 10.52
CA SER A 69 -21.94 8.22 10.41
C SER A 69 -22.60 7.98 11.76
N LYS A 70 -23.94 8.02 11.78
CA LYS A 70 -24.72 7.70 12.99
C LYS A 70 -24.81 6.20 13.26
N LYS A 71 -24.44 5.37 12.30
CA LYS A 71 -24.53 3.91 12.36
C LYS A 71 -23.14 3.32 12.68
N PRO A 72 -22.98 2.67 13.85
CA PRO A 72 -21.74 1.98 14.17
C PRO A 72 -21.47 0.86 13.16
N GLY A 73 -20.24 0.81 12.63
CA GLY A 73 -19.83 -0.23 11.67
C GLY A 73 -20.29 -0.02 10.23
N SER A 74 -20.74 1.20 9.88
CA SER A 74 -21.09 1.50 8.50
C SER A 74 -19.87 1.61 7.57
N ASP A 75 -19.99 0.99 6.41
CA ASP A 75 -19.00 1.07 5.34
C ASP A 75 -19.04 2.42 4.62
N ILE A 76 -17.97 2.77 3.90
CA ILE A 76 -17.83 4.06 3.20
C ILE A 76 -19.03 4.36 2.30
N THR A 77 -19.55 3.36 1.57
CA THR A 77 -20.74 3.51 0.73
C THR A 77 -21.95 3.92 1.55
N GLU A 78 -22.17 3.30 2.71
CA GLU A 78 -23.30 3.62 3.58
C GLU A 78 -23.18 5.03 4.17
N VAL A 79 -21.97 5.46 4.53
CA VAL A 79 -21.73 6.82 5.03
C VAL A 79 -22.01 7.86 3.94
N VAL A 80 -21.64 7.58 2.68
CA VAL A 80 -21.99 8.44 1.53
C VAL A 80 -23.49 8.47 1.30
N GLU A 81 -24.17 7.33 1.38
CA GLU A 81 -25.63 7.29 1.26
C GLU A 81 -26.33 8.08 2.36
N GLU A 82 -25.81 8.04 3.59
CA GLU A 82 -26.37 8.79 4.73
C GLU A 82 -26.26 10.30 4.51
N HIS A 83 -25.12 10.79 4.03
CA HIS A 83 -24.87 12.24 3.91
C HIS A 83 -25.34 12.83 2.57
N PHE A 84 -25.29 12.06 1.48
CA PHE A 84 -25.50 12.54 0.11
C PHE A 84 -26.59 11.78 -0.66
N GLY A 85 -27.20 10.76 -0.05
CA GLY A 85 -28.30 9.99 -0.63
C GLY A 85 -27.87 8.80 -1.49
N LYS A 86 -28.85 7.96 -1.84
CA LYS A 86 -28.63 6.66 -2.52
C LYS A 86 -27.91 6.76 -3.87
N THR A 87 -28.15 7.83 -4.64
CA THR A 87 -27.50 8.03 -5.95
C THR A 87 -26.00 8.26 -5.79
N ALA A 88 -25.59 9.06 -4.79
CA ALA A 88 -24.18 9.29 -4.49
C ALA A 88 -23.49 8.00 -4.00
N GLY A 89 -24.19 7.17 -3.20
CA GLY A 89 -23.71 5.85 -2.78
C GLY A 89 -23.40 4.91 -3.95
N LYS A 90 -24.29 4.85 -4.94
CA LYS A 90 -24.04 4.07 -6.15
C LYS A 90 -22.86 4.60 -6.96
N LEU A 91 -22.74 5.93 -7.08
CA LEU A 91 -21.65 6.55 -7.81
C LEU A 91 -20.30 6.28 -7.14
N ILE A 92 -20.20 6.44 -5.81
CA ILE A 92 -18.94 6.18 -5.10
C ILE A 92 -18.54 4.71 -5.19
N THR A 93 -19.50 3.79 -5.13
CA THR A 93 -19.26 2.35 -5.29
C THR A 93 -18.69 2.03 -6.66
N LEU A 94 -19.24 2.66 -7.72
CA LEU A 94 -18.73 2.52 -9.08
C LEU A 94 -17.31 3.07 -9.22
N LEU A 95 -17.03 4.25 -8.64
CA LEU A 95 -15.69 4.84 -8.64
C LEU A 95 -14.68 3.96 -7.88
N TYR A 96 -15.09 3.38 -6.75
CA TYR A 96 -14.28 2.43 -5.99
C TYR A 96 -13.98 1.17 -6.79
N PHE A 97 -14.95 0.65 -7.55
CA PHE A 97 -14.71 -0.47 -8.45
C PHE A 97 -13.62 -0.13 -9.48
N PHE A 98 -13.72 1.01 -10.17
CA PHE A 98 -12.71 1.44 -11.14
C PHE A 98 -11.35 1.75 -10.52
N ALA A 99 -11.30 2.15 -9.25
CA ALA A 99 -10.03 2.36 -8.55
C ALA A 99 -9.38 1.04 -8.14
N ILE A 100 -10.14 0.13 -7.53
CA ILE A 100 -9.61 -1.10 -6.92
C ILE A 100 -9.37 -2.19 -7.96
N PHE A 101 -10.25 -2.35 -8.94
CA PHE A 101 -10.15 -3.45 -9.91
C PHE A 101 -8.84 -3.45 -10.70
N PRO A 102 -8.37 -2.32 -11.29
CA PRO A 102 -7.07 -2.28 -11.97
C PRO A 102 -5.90 -2.55 -11.03
N ILE A 103 -5.97 -2.07 -9.78
CA ILE A 103 -4.96 -2.34 -8.75
C ILE A 103 -4.88 -3.86 -8.54
N LEU A 104 -6.01 -4.54 -8.33
CA LEU A 104 -6.04 -6.00 -8.16
C LEU A 104 -5.43 -6.75 -9.35
N LEU A 105 -5.66 -6.30 -10.59
CA LEU A 105 -5.06 -6.90 -11.78
C LEU A 105 -3.53 -6.74 -11.81
N ILE A 106 -3.02 -5.55 -11.48
CA ILE A 106 -1.59 -5.27 -11.42
C ILE A 106 -0.93 -6.14 -10.34
N TYR A 107 -1.55 -6.24 -9.16
CA TYR A 107 -1.05 -7.05 -8.06
C TYR A 107 -1.08 -8.56 -8.39
N GLY A 108 -2.16 -9.04 -9.00
CA GLY A 108 -2.28 -10.43 -9.43
C GLY A 108 -1.23 -10.82 -10.47
N ASN A 109 -0.96 -9.95 -11.44
CA ASN A 109 0.14 -10.16 -12.39
C ASN A 109 1.51 -10.06 -11.71
N GLY A 110 1.70 -9.08 -10.83
CA GLY A 110 2.95 -8.85 -10.10
C GLY A 110 3.38 -10.05 -9.24
N ILE A 111 2.47 -10.62 -8.46
CA ILE A 111 2.77 -11.81 -7.65
C ILE A 111 3.08 -13.03 -8.53
N THR A 112 2.31 -13.23 -9.61
CA THR A 112 2.55 -14.33 -10.55
C THR A 112 3.94 -14.23 -11.17
N ASN A 113 4.35 -13.04 -11.61
CA ASN A 113 5.68 -12.81 -12.19
C ASN A 113 6.79 -13.01 -11.16
N THR A 114 6.61 -12.51 -9.94
CA THR A 114 7.61 -12.62 -8.88
C THR A 114 7.84 -14.07 -8.47
N VAL A 115 6.76 -14.83 -8.26
CA VAL A 115 6.84 -16.25 -7.90
C VAL A 115 7.39 -17.08 -9.05
N ASN A 116 6.96 -16.81 -10.29
CA ASN A 116 7.52 -17.47 -11.47
C ASN A 116 9.04 -17.24 -11.58
N SER A 117 9.48 -15.98 -11.42
CA SER A 117 10.89 -15.61 -11.42
C SER A 117 11.64 -16.32 -10.30
N PHE A 118 11.05 -16.43 -9.10
CA PHE A 118 11.65 -17.18 -7.99
C PHE A 118 11.82 -18.67 -8.29
N ILE A 119 10.81 -19.31 -8.86
CA ILE A 119 10.85 -20.72 -9.24
C ILE A 119 11.96 -21.00 -10.26
N VAL A 120 12.10 -20.13 -11.27
CA VAL A 120 13.08 -20.32 -12.35
C VAL A 120 14.49 -19.92 -11.92
N ASN A 121 14.65 -18.75 -11.29
CA ASN A 121 15.97 -18.16 -11.05
C ASN A 121 16.57 -18.53 -9.69
N GLN A 122 15.75 -18.82 -8.68
CA GLN A 122 16.23 -19.15 -7.32
C GLN A 122 16.08 -20.64 -7.01
N LEU A 123 14.99 -21.29 -7.45
CA LEU A 123 14.80 -22.74 -7.24
C LEU A 123 15.34 -23.59 -8.41
N HIS A 124 15.72 -22.96 -9.52
CA HIS A 124 16.22 -23.63 -10.73
C HIS A 124 15.28 -24.72 -11.28
N PHE A 125 13.97 -24.53 -11.10
CA PHE A 125 12.96 -25.41 -11.69
C PHE A 125 12.50 -24.91 -13.06
N ALA A 126 11.86 -25.80 -13.83
CA ALA A 126 11.25 -25.45 -15.10
C ALA A 126 10.12 -24.42 -14.91
N GLU A 127 9.91 -23.56 -15.90
CA GLU A 127 8.87 -22.54 -15.86
C GLU A 127 7.47 -23.20 -15.78
N PRO A 128 6.70 -22.96 -14.71
CA PRO A 128 5.35 -23.49 -14.59
C PRO A 128 4.38 -22.82 -15.56
N ASN A 129 3.25 -23.49 -15.86
CA ASN A 129 2.19 -22.86 -16.64
C ASN A 129 1.62 -21.65 -15.88
N ARG A 130 1.79 -20.46 -16.47
CA ARG A 130 1.41 -19.17 -15.86
C ARG A 130 -0.07 -19.10 -15.45
N ALA A 131 -0.98 -19.71 -16.21
CA ALA A 131 -2.42 -19.70 -15.89
C ALA A 131 -2.74 -20.56 -14.66
N VAL A 132 -2.08 -21.70 -14.53
CA VAL A 132 -2.23 -22.56 -13.33
C VAL A 132 -1.59 -21.88 -12.13
N LEU A 133 -0.39 -21.31 -12.30
CA LEU A 133 0.31 -20.60 -11.24
C LEU A 133 -0.52 -19.41 -10.72
N SER A 134 -1.03 -18.55 -11.60
CA SER A 134 -1.83 -17.40 -11.19
C SER A 134 -3.12 -17.81 -10.49
N LEU A 135 -3.81 -18.84 -10.98
CA LEU A 135 -5.02 -19.36 -10.35
C LEU A 135 -4.73 -19.87 -8.94
N VAL A 136 -3.67 -20.67 -8.76
CA VAL A 136 -3.28 -21.21 -7.45
C VAL A 136 -2.89 -20.08 -6.49
N LEU A 137 -2.10 -19.10 -6.94
CA LEU A 137 -1.70 -17.96 -6.11
C LEU A 137 -2.89 -17.11 -5.70
N ILE A 138 -3.77 -16.76 -6.63
CA ILE A 138 -4.96 -15.96 -6.34
C ILE A 138 -5.91 -16.73 -5.42
N ALA A 139 -6.13 -18.02 -5.67
CA ALA A 139 -6.96 -18.87 -4.80
C ALA A 139 -6.37 -18.95 -3.39
N ALA A 140 -5.05 -19.06 -3.24
CA ALA A 140 -4.38 -19.05 -1.94
C ALA A 140 -4.56 -17.71 -1.21
N LEU A 141 -4.40 -16.58 -1.92
CA LEU A 141 -4.62 -15.24 -1.34
C LEU A 141 -6.08 -15.04 -0.91
N ILE A 142 -7.05 -15.43 -1.74
CA ILE A 142 -8.48 -15.35 -1.39
C ILE A 142 -8.80 -16.26 -0.21
N SER A 143 -8.20 -17.46 -0.14
CA SER A 143 -8.40 -18.38 0.98
C SER A 143 -8.01 -17.76 2.32
N VAL A 144 -6.97 -16.91 2.35
CA VAL A 144 -6.60 -16.16 3.57
C VAL A 144 -7.71 -15.21 4.02
N MET A 145 -8.42 -14.59 3.07
CA MET A 145 -9.54 -13.67 3.36
C MET A 145 -10.80 -14.39 3.84
N LEU A 146 -10.91 -15.70 3.64
CA LEU A 146 -12.05 -16.50 4.12
C LEU A 146 -11.94 -16.86 5.61
N PHE A 147 -10.80 -16.61 6.25
CA PHE A 147 -10.65 -16.77 7.70
C PHE A 147 -11.26 -15.59 8.48
N ASN A 148 -11.36 -15.73 9.80
CA ASN A 148 -11.83 -14.63 10.64
C ASN A 148 -10.83 -13.45 10.64
N GLU A 149 -11.33 -12.26 10.96
CA GLU A 149 -10.55 -11.01 10.97
C GLU A 149 -9.27 -11.12 11.81
N ARG A 150 -9.32 -11.79 12.97
CA ARG A 150 -8.15 -11.94 13.86
C ARG A 150 -7.03 -12.76 13.20
N VAL A 151 -7.39 -13.83 12.50
CA VAL A 151 -6.43 -14.69 11.78
C VAL A 151 -5.86 -13.93 10.58
N MET A 152 -6.71 -13.24 9.81
CA MET A 152 -6.28 -12.41 8.68
C MET A 152 -5.28 -11.35 9.14
N LEU A 153 -5.63 -10.55 10.17
CA LEU A 153 -4.76 -9.52 10.71
C LEU A 153 -3.42 -10.09 11.19
N LYS A 154 -3.43 -11.26 11.84
CA LYS A 154 -2.22 -11.90 12.33
C LYS A 154 -1.32 -12.41 11.21
N ILE A 155 -1.89 -12.96 10.13
CA ILE A 155 -1.13 -13.38 8.95
C ILE A 155 -0.48 -12.19 8.27
N THR A 156 -1.25 -11.12 8.02
CA THR A 156 -0.74 -9.89 7.41
C THR A 156 0.36 -9.27 8.27
N GLU A 157 0.14 -9.16 9.58
CA GLU A 157 1.11 -8.64 10.53
C GLU A 157 2.43 -9.44 10.48
N TRP A 158 2.34 -10.78 10.47
CA TRP A 158 3.51 -11.66 10.41
C TRP A 158 4.28 -11.55 9.09
N LEU A 159 3.60 -11.17 7.99
CA LEU A 159 4.23 -10.91 6.69
C LEU A 159 4.92 -9.54 6.65
N VAL A 160 4.34 -8.53 7.31
CA VAL A 160 4.85 -7.16 7.29
C VAL A 160 6.09 -6.98 8.15
N TYR A 161 6.18 -7.61 9.32
CA TYR A 161 7.36 -7.49 10.18
C TYR A 161 8.70 -7.87 9.50
N PRO A 162 8.86 -9.04 8.85
CA PRO A 162 10.10 -9.38 8.17
C PRO A 162 10.37 -8.47 6.98
N LEU A 163 9.32 -8.02 6.27
CA LEU A 163 9.45 -7.06 5.16
C LEU A 163 10.07 -5.75 5.66
N VAL A 164 9.52 -5.16 6.73
CA VAL A 164 10.03 -3.94 7.35
C VAL A 164 11.49 -4.12 7.78
N LEU A 165 11.81 -5.25 8.42
CA LEU A 165 13.15 -5.55 8.89
C LEU A 165 14.17 -5.66 7.75
N ILE A 166 13.81 -6.36 6.67
CA ILE A 166 14.66 -6.51 5.47
C ILE A 166 14.86 -5.14 4.81
N LEU A 167 13.81 -4.33 4.65
CA LEU A 167 13.92 -2.99 4.06
C LEU A 167 14.82 -2.06 4.87
N LEU A 168 14.68 -2.08 6.19
CA LEU A 168 15.53 -1.31 7.09
C LEU A 168 16.98 -1.80 7.04
N GLY A 169 17.19 -3.12 7.06
CA GLY A 169 18.51 -3.74 6.93
C GLY A 169 19.19 -3.40 5.60
N LEU A 170 18.46 -3.49 4.48
CA LEU A 170 18.95 -3.11 3.16
C LEU A 170 19.27 -1.61 3.07
N SER A 171 18.43 -0.77 3.67
CA SER A 171 18.66 0.68 3.71
C SER A 171 19.96 1.02 4.42
N ILE A 172 20.25 0.39 5.58
CA ILE A 172 21.52 0.55 6.30
C ILE A 172 22.69 -0.03 5.50
N TYR A 173 22.52 -1.23 4.93
CA TYR A 173 23.55 -1.90 4.13
C TYR A 173 23.97 -1.08 2.89
N LEU A 174 23.04 -0.32 2.31
CA LEU A 174 23.31 0.48 1.12
C LEU A 174 23.93 1.86 1.41
N ILE A 175 24.03 2.30 2.67
CA ILE A 175 24.66 3.59 3.05
C ILE A 175 26.05 3.80 2.40
N PRO A 176 26.96 2.80 2.41
CA PRO A 176 28.28 2.97 1.79
C PRO A 176 28.22 3.17 0.26
N ASN A 177 27.13 2.75 -0.39
CA ASN A 177 26.92 2.85 -1.83
C ASN A 177 26.17 4.13 -2.23
N TRP A 178 25.86 5.03 -1.28
CA TRP A 178 25.17 6.28 -1.58
C TRP A 178 26.04 7.19 -2.44
N ASN A 179 25.57 7.47 -3.66
CA ASN A 179 26.20 8.45 -4.53
C ASN A 179 25.64 9.85 -4.24
N LEU A 180 26.38 10.65 -3.47
CA LEU A 180 25.98 12.02 -3.13
C LEU A 180 26.07 13.00 -4.31
N ALA A 181 26.68 12.62 -5.43
CA ALA A 181 26.72 13.45 -6.64
C ALA A 181 25.31 13.75 -7.18
N ILE A 182 24.36 12.83 -6.99
CA ILE A 182 22.97 12.99 -7.42
C ILE A 182 22.25 14.18 -6.74
N VAL A 183 22.75 14.63 -5.59
CA VAL A 183 22.22 15.81 -4.88
C VAL A 183 22.71 17.11 -5.53
N GLN A 184 23.91 17.08 -6.11
CA GLN A 184 24.56 18.24 -6.71
C GLN A 184 24.11 18.50 -8.16
N GLU A 185 23.51 17.51 -8.81
CA GLU A 185 22.88 17.70 -10.11
C GLU A 185 21.67 18.64 -9.98
N LEU A 186 21.79 19.83 -10.58
CA LEU A 186 20.68 20.79 -10.62
C LEU A 186 19.51 20.18 -11.38
N PRO A 187 18.27 20.38 -10.91
CA PRO A 187 17.10 19.82 -11.56
C PRO A 187 16.97 20.38 -12.98
N THR A 188 17.14 19.52 -13.99
CA THR A 188 16.86 19.85 -15.38
C THR A 188 15.36 19.68 -15.63
N VAL A 189 14.79 20.46 -16.55
CA VAL A 189 13.35 20.39 -16.90
C VAL A 189 12.96 18.97 -17.38
N GLN A 190 13.92 18.23 -17.96
CA GLN A 190 13.74 16.83 -18.37
C GLN A 190 13.62 15.85 -17.19
N GLY A 191 14.13 16.16 -16.00
CA GLY A 191 13.98 15.30 -14.82
C GLY A 191 12.57 15.32 -14.22
N PHE A 192 11.73 16.30 -14.59
CA PHE A 192 10.35 16.42 -14.11
C PHE A 192 9.29 15.92 -15.11
N LEU A 193 9.69 15.59 -16.34
CA LEU A 193 8.81 15.11 -17.42
C LEU A 193 8.95 13.59 -17.58
#